data_AF-A0A960EM03-F1
#
_entry.id   AF-A0A960EM03-F1
#
_cell.length_a   1.000
_cell.length_b   1.000
_cell.length_c   1.000
_cell.angle_alpha   90.00
_cell.angle_beta   90.00
_cell.angle_gamma   90.00
#
_symmetry.space_group_name_H-M   'P 1'
#
loop_
_entity.id
_entity.type
_entity.pdbx_description
1 polymer ?
#
loop_
_entity_poly.entity_id
_entity_poly.type
_entity_poly.pdbx_seq_one_letter_code
_entity_poly.pdbx_strand_id
1 'polypeptide(L)'
;MSVTPSGDTAKVKDLPEPQSLWFARTSRGLADQARRLGLLAPSFISPPSATGAIRTIRTGGATPVVAVRLRGRRREQILGDLIEGIVLANRLAGPRSAVVRSQLWDTAADHLIHVDMSRDDLAAHDDPAAHDQTVVTLDPKLADRLPQRSPPGVSNDTRHPGHAVTDHDAALAS
;
A
#
# COMPACT_ATOMS: atom_id res chain seq x y z
N MET A 1 27.76 -13.60 -51.44
CA MET A 1 28.00 -14.12 -50.07
C MET A 1 26.95 -13.49 -49.16
N SER A 2 25.93 -14.24 -48.77
CA SER A 2 24.87 -13.77 -47.86
C SER A 2 24.94 -14.62 -46.61
N VAL A 3 25.41 -14.03 -45.51
CA VAL A 3 25.36 -14.66 -44.19
C VAL A 3 23.99 -14.35 -43.60
N THR A 4 23.11 -15.34 -43.62
CA THR A 4 21.99 -15.43 -42.68
C THR A 4 22.59 -15.70 -41.30
N PRO A 5 22.38 -14.86 -40.27
CA PRO A 5 22.60 -15.30 -38.91
C PRO A 5 21.46 -16.26 -38.57
N SER A 6 21.79 -17.54 -38.64
CA SER A 6 21.01 -18.64 -38.10
C SER A 6 21.26 -18.72 -36.59
N GLY A 7 20.19 -18.69 -35.82
CA GLY A 7 20.15 -19.21 -34.45
C GLY A 7 20.50 -18.23 -33.34
N ASP A 8 19.48 -17.54 -32.80
CA ASP A 8 19.39 -17.29 -31.34
C ASP A 8 17.99 -16.80 -30.87
N THR A 9 16.90 -17.31 -31.42
CA THR A 9 15.55 -16.97 -30.91
C THR A 9 15.11 -17.88 -29.77
N ALA A 10 15.84 -18.97 -29.51
CA ALA A 10 15.47 -20.00 -28.54
C ALA A 10 15.97 -19.74 -27.10
N LYS A 11 16.69 -18.64 -26.83
CA LYS A 11 17.20 -18.30 -25.48
C LYS A 11 16.52 -17.10 -24.81
N VAL A 12 15.62 -16.39 -25.50
CA VAL A 12 14.93 -15.20 -24.94
C VAL A 12 13.92 -15.57 -23.84
N LYS A 13 13.47 -16.83 -23.80
CA LYS A 13 12.40 -17.26 -22.88
C LYS A 13 12.87 -17.46 -21.42
N ASP A 14 14.17 -17.59 -21.21
CA ASP A 14 14.78 -17.86 -19.89
C ASP A 14 15.47 -16.63 -19.28
N LEU A 15 15.48 -15.49 -19.98
CA LEU A 15 15.99 -14.25 -19.41
C LEU A 15 14.94 -13.62 -18.50
N PRO A 16 15.31 -13.14 -17.29
CA PRO A 16 14.38 -12.45 -16.42
C PRO A 16 13.75 -11.27 -17.15
N GLU A 17 12.42 -11.14 -17.06
CA GLU A 17 11.66 -10.11 -17.77
C GLU A 17 12.21 -8.70 -17.43
N PRO A 18 12.57 -7.88 -18.43
CA PRO A 18 13.05 -6.52 -18.20
C PRO A 18 12.02 -5.70 -17.41
N GLN A 19 12.50 -4.89 -16.47
CA GLN A 19 11.63 -4.11 -15.57
C GLN A 19 10.67 -3.15 -16.32
N SER A 20 11.07 -2.64 -17.49
CA SER A 20 10.23 -1.78 -18.34
C SER A 20 9.07 -2.54 -18.99
N LEU A 21 9.30 -3.78 -19.46
CA LEU A 21 8.27 -4.63 -20.04
C LEU A 21 7.27 -5.06 -18.96
N TRP A 22 7.79 -5.51 -17.82
CA TRP A 22 6.99 -5.82 -16.63
C TRP A 22 6.12 -4.61 -16.22
N PHE A 23 6.71 -3.41 -16.17
CA PHE A 23 6.00 -2.18 -15.82
C PHE A 23 4.87 -1.87 -16.80
N ALA A 24 5.13 -1.97 -18.11
CA ALA A 24 4.12 -1.69 -19.13
C ALA A 24 2.93 -2.66 -19.05
N ARG A 25 3.21 -3.96 -18.87
CA ARG A 25 2.19 -5.00 -18.71
C ARG A 25 1.36 -4.79 -17.45
N THR A 26 2.03 -4.60 -16.32
CA THR A 26 1.41 -4.44 -15.00
C THR A 26 0.58 -3.16 -14.91
N SER A 27 1.10 -2.04 -15.44
CA SER A 27 0.39 -0.76 -15.49
C SER A 27 -0.91 -0.87 -16.29
N ARG A 28 -0.89 -1.63 -17.40
CA ARG A 28 -2.09 -1.89 -18.20
C ARG A 28 -3.10 -2.74 -17.42
N GLY A 29 -2.66 -3.83 -16.80
CA GLY A 29 -3.52 -4.68 -15.97
C GLY A 29 -4.22 -3.91 -14.85
N LEU A 30 -3.47 -3.05 -14.14
CA LEU A 30 -4.01 -2.19 -13.09
C LEU A 30 -4.97 -1.13 -13.63
N ALA A 31 -4.65 -0.49 -14.75
CA ALA A 31 -5.55 0.47 -15.39
C ALA A 31 -6.87 -0.20 -15.82
N ASP A 32 -6.79 -1.40 -16.40
CA ASP A 32 -7.97 -2.15 -16.82
C ASP A 32 -8.82 -2.58 -15.62
N GLN A 33 -8.18 -3.03 -14.53
CA GLN A 33 -8.88 -3.34 -13.29
C GLN A 33 -9.56 -2.11 -12.69
N ALA A 34 -8.86 -0.96 -12.64
CA ALA A 34 -9.46 0.29 -12.17
C ALA A 34 -10.73 0.65 -12.97
N ARG A 35 -10.69 0.52 -14.30
CA ARG A 35 -11.88 0.76 -15.15
C ARG A 35 -13.00 -0.24 -14.86
N ARG A 36 -12.70 -1.52 -14.66
CA ARG A 36 -13.71 -2.54 -14.27
C ARG A 36 -14.39 -2.21 -12.94
N LEU A 37 -13.67 -1.58 -12.02
CA LEU A 37 -14.20 -1.11 -10.74
C LEU A 37 -14.94 0.24 -10.82
N GLY A 38 -15.09 0.81 -12.02
CA GLY A 38 -15.72 2.11 -12.22
C GLY A 38 -14.90 3.30 -11.72
N LEU A 39 -13.57 3.13 -11.61
CA LEU A 39 -12.64 4.16 -11.16
C LEU A 39 -11.98 4.87 -12.36
N LEU A 40 -11.51 6.09 -12.13
CA LEU A 40 -10.59 6.76 -13.05
C LEU A 40 -9.28 5.98 -13.08
N ALA A 41 -8.91 5.51 -14.26
CA ALA A 41 -7.62 4.85 -14.49
C ALA A 41 -6.54 5.90 -14.79
N PRO A 42 -5.48 6.00 -13.97
CA PRO A 42 -4.39 6.92 -14.24
C PRO A 42 -3.57 6.50 -15.47
N SER A 43 -2.95 7.47 -16.12
CA SER A 43 -1.81 7.23 -17.00
C SER A 43 -0.57 7.00 -16.14
N PHE A 44 0.06 5.85 -16.30
CA PHE A 44 1.28 5.47 -15.59
C PHE A 44 2.52 5.79 -16.42
N ILE A 45 3.48 6.50 -15.83
CA ILE A 45 4.73 6.90 -16.52
C ILE A 45 5.97 6.69 -15.63
N SER A 46 7.15 6.62 -16.26
CA SER A 46 8.44 6.59 -15.59
C SER A 46 9.50 7.31 -16.46
N PRO A 47 10.42 8.10 -15.88
CA PRO A 47 10.52 8.46 -14.47
C PRO A 47 9.59 9.64 -14.10
N PRO A 48 9.45 9.99 -12.82
CA PRO A 48 8.81 11.24 -12.41
C PRO A 48 9.58 12.45 -12.92
N SER A 49 8.87 13.48 -13.39
CA SER A 49 9.50 14.73 -13.87
C SER A 49 10.10 15.57 -12.74
N ALA A 50 9.68 15.35 -11.49
CA ALA A 50 10.24 16.02 -10.33
C ALA A 50 11.55 15.33 -9.91
N THR A 51 12.65 16.09 -9.90
CA THR A 51 13.97 15.61 -9.49
C THR A 51 13.92 15.00 -8.09
N GLY A 52 14.54 13.84 -7.91
CA GLY A 52 14.62 13.18 -6.60
C GLY A 52 13.33 12.46 -6.17
N ALA A 53 12.18 12.70 -6.80
CA ALA A 53 10.93 12.06 -6.44
C ALA A 53 10.91 10.54 -6.73
N ILE A 54 10.41 9.77 -5.77
CA ILE A 54 10.14 8.33 -5.92
C ILE A 54 8.83 8.10 -6.67
N ARG A 55 7.80 8.88 -6.34
CA ARG A 55 6.48 8.88 -6.96
C ARG A 55 5.94 10.30 -7.05
N THR A 56 5.24 10.63 -8.13
CA THR A 56 4.41 11.84 -8.21
C THR A 56 3.01 11.50 -8.70
N ILE A 57 2.04 12.28 -8.25
CA ILE A 57 0.64 12.14 -8.66
C ILE A 57 0.15 13.51 -9.08
N ARG A 58 -0.35 13.62 -10.30
CA ARG A 58 -0.98 14.83 -10.82
C ARG A 58 -2.47 14.57 -11.01
N THR A 59 -3.27 15.28 -10.23
CA THR A 59 -4.73 15.30 -10.33
C THR A 59 -5.18 16.66 -10.91
N GLY A 60 -6.36 16.70 -11.55
CA GLY A 60 -6.93 17.94 -12.12
C GLY A 60 -6.86 18.09 -13.64
N GLY A 61 -6.17 17.19 -14.35
CA GLY A 61 -6.29 17.05 -15.81
C GLY A 61 -7.41 16.09 -16.22
N ALA A 62 -7.65 15.94 -17.53
CA ALA A 62 -8.64 15.00 -18.07
C ALA A 62 -8.37 13.54 -17.64
N THR A 63 -7.11 13.18 -17.42
CA THR A 63 -6.71 11.88 -16.88
C THR A 63 -5.66 12.09 -15.80
N PRO A 64 -5.84 11.51 -14.59
CA PRO A 64 -4.81 11.54 -13.55
C PRO A 64 -3.51 10.91 -14.07
N VAL A 65 -2.38 11.44 -13.63
CA VAL A 65 -1.06 10.86 -13.98
C VAL A 65 -0.37 10.41 -12.72
N VAL A 66 0.13 9.17 -12.73
CA VAL A 66 0.96 8.60 -11.67
C VAL A 66 2.32 8.29 -12.28
N ALA A 67 3.36 9.00 -11.83
CA ALA A 67 4.72 8.75 -12.27
C ALA A 67 5.51 8.06 -11.16
N VAL A 68 6.29 7.03 -11.49
CA VAL A 68 7.09 6.27 -10.52
C VAL A 68 8.52 6.09 -11.00
N ARG A 69 9.46 5.99 -10.06
CA ARG A 69 10.83 5.57 -10.33
C ARG A 69 10.90 4.05 -10.37
N LEU A 70 11.53 3.51 -11.41
CA LEU A 70 11.76 2.06 -11.53
C LEU A 70 13.16 1.65 -11.03
N ARG A 71 14.20 2.41 -11.40
CA ARG A 71 15.59 2.07 -11.08
C ARG A 71 15.80 1.95 -9.57
N GLY A 72 16.42 0.85 -9.15
CA GLY A 72 16.74 0.55 -7.76
C GLY A 72 15.53 0.27 -6.87
N ARG A 73 14.38 -0.06 -7.47
CA ARG A 73 13.12 -0.32 -6.78
C ARG A 73 12.68 -1.74 -7.04
N ARG A 74 12.23 -2.42 -5.99
CA ARG A 74 11.63 -3.75 -6.12
C ARG A 74 10.26 -3.65 -6.77
N ARG A 75 9.83 -4.72 -7.46
CA ARG A 75 8.55 -4.77 -8.16
C ARG A 75 7.37 -4.52 -7.20
N GLU A 76 7.43 -5.04 -5.98
CA GLU A 76 6.41 -4.86 -4.94
C GLU A 76 6.31 -3.39 -4.49
N GLN A 77 7.43 -2.69 -4.41
CA GLN A 77 7.45 -1.26 -4.04
C GLN A 77 6.81 -0.42 -5.13
N ILE A 78 7.10 -0.73 -6.39
CA ILE A 78 6.49 -0.05 -7.55
C ILE A 78 4.99 -0.34 -7.59
N LEU A 79 4.56 -1.58 -7.37
CA LEU A 79 3.15 -1.95 -7.30
C LEU A 79 2.41 -1.17 -6.22
N GLY A 80 2.97 -1.09 -5.01
CA GLY A 80 2.40 -0.29 -3.93
C GLY A 80 2.21 1.17 -4.34
N ASP A 81 3.18 1.74 -5.06
CA ASP A 81 3.09 3.11 -5.56
C ASP A 81 2.00 3.30 -6.62
N LEU A 82 1.84 2.35 -7.54
CA LEU A 82 0.80 2.41 -8.58
C LEU A 82 -0.60 2.27 -7.99
N ILE A 83 -0.77 1.32 -7.06
CA ILE A 83 -2.04 1.07 -6.37
C ILE A 83 -2.44 2.28 -5.53
N GLU A 84 -1.51 2.83 -4.75
CA GLU A 84 -1.77 4.02 -3.96
C GLU A 84 -2.03 5.24 -4.86
N GLY A 85 -1.38 5.30 -6.03
CA GLY A 85 -1.68 6.26 -7.08
C GLY A 85 -3.13 6.24 -7.55
N ILE A 86 -3.70 5.05 -7.79
CA ILE A 86 -5.12 4.88 -8.15
C ILE A 86 -6.02 5.35 -7.01
N VAL A 87 -5.73 4.93 -5.78
CA VAL A 87 -6.53 5.29 -4.60
C VAL A 87 -6.59 6.80 -4.39
N LEU A 88 -5.45 7.47 -4.45
CA LEU A 88 -5.36 8.92 -4.27
C LEU A 88 -5.97 9.70 -5.44
N ALA A 89 -5.76 9.25 -6.68
CA ALA A 89 -6.36 9.87 -7.87
C ALA A 89 -7.90 9.83 -7.83
N ASN A 90 -8.47 8.77 -7.23
CA ASN A 90 -9.91 8.58 -7.06
C ASN A 90 -10.44 9.07 -5.71
N ARG A 91 -9.59 9.67 -4.86
CA ARG A 91 -9.95 10.21 -3.55
C ARG A 91 -10.67 9.18 -2.66
N LEU A 92 -10.30 7.90 -2.77
CA LEU A 92 -10.94 6.83 -2.01
C LEU A 92 -10.49 6.90 -0.55
N ALA A 93 -11.44 6.71 0.36
CA ALA A 93 -11.20 6.72 1.80
C ALA A 93 -12.00 5.62 2.51
N GLY A 94 -11.66 5.37 3.77
CA GLY A 94 -12.38 4.43 4.63
C GLY A 94 -12.38 2.99 4.10
N PRO A 95 -13.40 2.18 4.46
CA PRO A 95 -13.46 0.76 4.12
C PRO A 95 -13.39 0.47 2.61
N ARG A 96 -13.98 1.34 1.78
CA ARG A 96 -13.94 1.20 0.32
C ARG A 96 -12.50 1.23 -0.22
N SER A 97 -11.64 2.06 0.37
CA SER A 97 -10.23 2.11 -0.04
C SER A 97 -9.48 0.80 0.25
N ALA A 98 -9.80 0.12 1.35
CA ALA A 98 -9.19 -1.17 1.68
C ALA A 98 -9.63 -2.27 0.71
N VAL A 99 -10.93 -2.32 0.39
CA VAL A 99 -11.49 -3.30 -0.58
C VAL A 99 -10.87 -3.10 -1.97
N VAL A 100 -10.79 -1.86 -2.44
CA VAL A 100 -10.17 -1.54 -3.74
C VAL A 100 -8.69 -1.91 -3.75
N ARG A 101 -7.94 -1.60 -2.68
CA ARG A 101 -6.53 -2.01 -2.58
C ARG A 101 -6.38 -3.52 -2.69
N SER A 102 -7.21 -4.29 -1.98
CA SER A 102 -7.19 -5.76 -2.06
C SER A 102 -7.36 -6.25 -3.50
N GLN A 103 -8.39 -5.78 -4.20
CA GLN A 103 -8.69 -6.22 -5.56
C GLN A 103 -7.60 -5.80 -6.58
N LEU A 104 -6.97 -4.65 -6.37
CA LEU A 104 -5.84 -4.22 -7.20
C LEU A 104 -4.59 -5.04 -6.93
N TRP A 105 -4.34 -5.42 -5.66
CA TRP A 105 -3.26 -6.32 -5.29
C TRP A 105 -3.44 -7.72 -5.87
N ASP A 106 -4.65 -8.25 -5.91
CA ASP A 106 -4.94 -9.54 -6.55
C ASP A 106 -4.53 -9.52 -8.03
N THR A 107 -4.90 -8.46 -8.75
CA THR A 107 -4.48 -8.27 -10.16
C THR A 107 -2.97 -8.08 -10.28
N ALA A 108 -2.35 -7.37 -9.35
CA ALA A 108 -0.91 -7.10 -9.37
C ALA A 108 -0.07 -8.37 -9.08
N ALA A 109 -0.57 -9.24 -8.21
CA ALA A 109 0.10 -10.48 -7.83
C ALA A 109 0.29 -11.42 -9.03
N ASP A 110 -0.69 -11.48 -9.95
CA ASP A 110 -0.58 -12.24 -11.21
C ASP A 110 0.65 -11.81 -12.04
N HIS A 111 1.06 -10.55 -11.91
CA HIS A 111 2.21 -9.98 -12.60
C HIS A 111 3.53 -10.11 -11.82
N LEU A 112 3.49 -10.50 -10.53
CA LEU A 112 4.67 -10.82 -9.74
C LEU A 112 5.16 -12.25 -9.97
N ILE A 113 4.29 -13.16 -10.41
CA ILE A 113 4.60 -14.60 -10.56
C ILE A 113 5.64 -14.88 -11.67
N HIS A 114 6.05 -13.87 -12.46
CA HIS A 114 7.12 -13.96 -13.46
C HIS A 114 8.45 -13.37 -12.95
N VAL A 115 8.92 -13.79 -11.77
CA VAL A 115 10.28 -13.49 -11.29
C VAL A 115 11.01 -14.81 -11.13
N ASP A 116 11.95 -15.06 -12.02
CA ASP A 116 13.00 -16.06 -11.76
C ASP A 116 13.80 -15.56 -10.55
N MET A 117 13.88 -16.41 -9.54
CA MET A 117 14.46 -16.11 -8.23
C MET A 117 15.99 -16.17 -8.33
N SER A 118 16.61 -15.26 -9.09
CA SER A 118 18.04 -15.04 -8.93
C SER A 118 18.26 -14.15 -7.71
N ARG A 119 18.66 -14.81 -6.63
CA ARG A 119 18.94 -14.28 -5.29
C ARG A 119 20.02 -13.20 -5.27
N ASP A 120 20.71 -12.98 -6.39
CA ASP A 120 21.91 -12.15 -6.49
C ASP A 120 21.61 -10.63 -6.51
N ASP A 121 20.41 -10.20 -6.92
CA ASP A 121 20.02 -8.78 -6.87
C ASP A 121 19.71 -8.28 -5.45
N LEU A 122 19.47 -9.18 -4.48
CA LEU A 122 19.23 -8.82 -3.08
C LEU A 122 20.48 -8.24 -2.38
N ALA A 123 21.67 -8.45 -2.93
CA ALA A 123 22.94 -8.04 -2.32
C ALA A 123 23.42 -6.63 -2.76
N ALA A 124 22.79 -5.99 -3.75
CA ALA A 124 23.35 -4.79 -4.38
C ALA A 124 22.82 -3.43 -3.85
N HIS A 125 21.97 -3.41 -2.80
CA HIS A 125 21.33 -2.17 -2.32
C HIS A 125 21.64 -1.81 -0.86
N ASP A 126 22.73 -2.32 -0.30
CA ASP A 126 23.27 -1.77 0.95
C ASP A 126 24.06 -0.48 0.63
N ASP A 127 23.33 0.58 0.25
CA ASP A 127 23.84 1.95 0.24
C ASP A 127 23.35 2.64 1.53
N PRO A 128 24.22 2.81 2.55
CA PRO A 128 23.83 3.31 3.87
C PRO A 128 23.42 4.80 3.87
N ALA A 129 23.43 5.49 2.72
CA ALA A 129 23.24 6.93 2.65
C ALA A 129 21.79 7.42 2.35
N ALA A 130 20.81 6.53 2.16
CA ALA A 130 19.45 6.93 1.76
C ALA A 130 18.36 6.78 2.84
N HIS A 131 18.73 6.65 4.12
CA HIS A 131 17.80 6.71 5.24
C HIS A 131 17.73 8.13 5.82
N ASP A 132 17.07 9.05 5.13
CA ASP A 132 16.46 10.20 5.81
C ASP A 132 15.10 9.76 6.35
N GLN A 133 15.16 8.92 7.39
CA GLN A 133 14.03 8.72 8.27
C GLN A 133 14.02 9.93 9.20
N THR A 134 13.01 10.78 9.08
CA THR A 134 12.68 11.77 10.10
C THR A 134 12.34 11.02 11.39
N VAL A 135 13.35 10.78 12.22
CA VAL A 135 13.17 10.43 13.62
C VAL A 135 12.68 11.69 14.30
N VAL A 136 11.41 11.70 14.69
CA VAL A 136 10.92 12.66 15.68
C VAL A 136 11.57 12.27 17.00
N THR A 137 12.73 12.84 17.30
CA THR A 137 13.32 12.77 18.64
C THR A 137 12.41 13.55 19.57
N LEU A 138 11.53 12.83 20.27
CA LEU A 138 10.89 13.37 21.47
C LEU A 138 11.99 13.57 22.52
N ASP A 139 12.13 14.81 22.97
CA ASP A 139 13.08 15.22 23.98
C ASP A 139 12.85 14.40 25.27
N PRO A 140 13.85 13.64 25.78
CA PRO A 140 13.67 12.74 26.92
C PRO A 140 13.39 13.47 28.25
N LYS A 141 13.41 14.80 28.28
CA LYS A 141 13.08 15.60 29.47
C LYS A 141 11.64 16.14 29.53
N LEU A 142 10.78 15.81 28.57
CA LEU A 142 9.37 16.23 28.58
C LEU A 142 8.38 15.11 28.96
N ALA A 143 8.85 13.99 29.51
CA ALA A 143 7.99 12.92 30.02
C ALA A 143 7.51 13.12 31.47
N ASP A 144 8.14 14.03 32.23
CA ASP A 144 7.95 14.16 33.68
C ASP A 144 6.94 15.25 34.11
N ARG A 145 6.11 15.76 33.21
CA ARG A 145 5.20 16.89 33.50
C ARG A 145 3.74 16.72 33.05
N LEU A 146 3.17 15.52 33.22
CA LEU A 146 1.72 15.33 33.19
C LEU A 146 1.22 14.84 34.56
N PRO A 147 0.17 15.45 35.14
CA PRO A 147 -0.33 15.09 36.47
C PRO A 147 -0.96 13.69 36.44
N GLN A 148 -0.56 12.86 37.41
CA GLN A 148 -1.11 11.54 37.67
C GLN A 148 -2.64 11.65 37.90
N ARG A 149 -3.43 11.20 36.93
CA ARG A 149 -4.88 10.99 37.12
C ARG A 149 -5.05 9.59 37.73
N SER A 150 -5.47 9.52 38.99
CA SER A 150 -5.82 8.28 39.69
C SER A 150 -6.88 7.48 38.91
N PRO A 151 -6.76 6.13 38.82
CA PRO A 151 -7.84 5.30 38.30
C PRO A 151 -8.98 5.16 39.34
N PRO A 152 -10.25 5.08 38.91
CA PRO A 152 -11.35 4.78 39.81
C PRO A 152 -11.27 3.31 40.27
N GLY A 153 -11.44 3.10 41.57
CA GLY A 153 -11.41 1.79 42.21
C GLY A 153 -12.54 0.88 41.74
N VAL A 154 -12.15 -0.32 41.29
CA VAL A 154 -13.03 -1.48 41.19
C VAL A 154 -12.84 -2.30 42.46
N SER A 155 -13.74 -2.10 43.44
CA SER A 155 -13.93 -3.04 44.55
C SER A 155 -14.83 -4.17 44.08
N ASN A 156 -14.34 -5.40 44.19
CA ASN A 156 -15.17 -6.60 44.11
C ASN A 156 -14.90 -7.41 45.38
N ASP A 157 -15.80 -7.35 46.36
CA ASP A 157 -15.86 -8.33 47.43
C ASP A 157 -17.32 -8.76 47.65
N THR A 158 -17.49 -10.06 47.76
CA THR A 158 -18.73 -10.82 47.71
C THR A 158 -19.11 -11.22 49.12
N ARG A 159 -20.27 -10.81 49.64
CA ARG A 159 -21.02 -11.56 50.68
C ARG A 159 -22.54 -11.35 50.56
N HIS A 160 -23.26 -12.44 50.31
CA HIS A 160 -24.68 -12.66 50.64
C HIS A 160 -24.84 -12.95 52.16
N PRO A 161 -26.05 -13.13 52.77
CA PRO A 161 -27.44 -13.12 52.26
C PRO A 161 -28.45 -12.32 53.13
N GLY A 162 -29.72 -12.20 52.68
CA GLY A 162 -30.85 -11.89 53.58
C GLY A 162 -32.12 -11.33 52.93
N HIS A 163 -33.18 -12.16 52.88
CA HIS A 163 -34.63 -11.89 53.07
C HIS A 163 -35.12 -10.42 53.17
N ALA A 164 -36.28 -9.97 52.69
CA ALA A 164 -37.55 -10.58 52.28
C ALA A 164 -38.45 -9.49 51.60
N VAL A 165 -39.42 -9.93 50.77
CA VAL A 165 -40.85 -9.51 50.69
C VAL A 165 -41.15 -7.97 50.72
N THR A 166 -41.84 -7.33 49.75
CA THR A 166 -43.28 -7.44 49.39
C THR A 166 -43.61 -6.53 48.17
N ASP A 167 -44.69 -6.87 47.44
CA ASP A 167 -45.61 -6.04 46.61
C ASP A 167 -45.04 -5.26 45.40
N HIS A 168 -45.36 -5.54 44.12
CA HIS A 168 -46.68 -5.60 43.45
C HIS A 168 -47.58 -4.39 43.75
N ASP A 169 -47.57 -3.35 42.91
CA ASP A 169 -48.64 -3.16 41.90
C ASP A 169 -48.43 -1.89 41.02
N ALA A 170 -48.95 -2.01 39.81
CA ALA A 170 -49.40 -1.04 38.79
C ALA A 170 -49.12 0.47 38.96
N ALA A 171 -48.52 1.16 37.99
CA ALA A 171 -49.11 1.57 36.71
C ALA A 171 -50.43 2.35 36.83
N LEU A 172 -50.42 3.63 36.43
CA LEU A 172 -51.17 4.18 35.28
C LEU A 172 -51.29 5.72 35.34
N ALA A 173 -50.93 6.34 34.22
CA ALA A 173 -51.58 7.48 33.57
C ALA A 173 -52.41 8.46 34.43
N SER A 174 -51.93 9.69 34.59
CA SER A 174 -52.37 10.89 33.83
C SER A 174 -51.68 12.14 34.37
#